data_AF-A0A3D5SJ18-F1
#
_entry.id   AF-A0A3D5SJ18-F1
#
_cell.length_a   1.000
_cell.length_b   1.000
_cell.length_c   1.000
_cell.angle_alpha   90.00
_cell.angle_beta   90.00
_cell.angle_gamma   90.00
#
_symmetry.space_group_name_H-M   'P 1'
#
loop_
_entity.id
_entity.type
_entity.pdbx_description
1 polymer ?
#
loop_
_entity_poly.entity_id
_entity_poly.type
_entity_poly.pdbx_seq_one_letter_code
_entity_poly.pdbx_strand_id
1 'polypeptide(L)'
;FYGQGMNAAFEDCVVLDECLAEFPDNRERAFAEYFSRRKENADALADLAVENFIEMRDKTASRKFRAKKKLDHLLEGLLPGMYLPLYTMVTFTRIPYATAARRAYVQDRVVYGTLAFLVLIAAFAMIRFIIW
;
A
#
# COMPACT_ATOMS: atom_id res chain seq x y z
N PHE A 1 1.23 -8.15 -11.69
CA PHE A 1 0.37 -7.26 -12.48
C PHE A 1 0.37 -5.81 -11.97
N TYR A 2 1.47 -5.29 -11.43
CA TYR A 2 1.53 -3.91 -10.93
C TYR A 2 2.32 -2.94 -11.85
N GLY A 3 2.94 -3.45 -12.92
CA GLY A 3 3.80 -2.65 -13.80
C GLY A 3 5.15 -2.26 -13.20
N GLN A 4 5.56 -2.88 -12.09
CA GLN A 4 6.72 -2.47 -11.30
C GLN A 4 7.95 -3.37 -11.42
N GLY A 5 7.91 -4.44 -12.21
CA GLY A 5 9.04 -5.39 -12.29
C GLY A 5 10.36 -4.72 -12.72
N MET A 6 10.31 -3.88 -13.76
CA MET A 6 11.48 -3.13 -14.23
C MET A 6 11.94 -2.09 -13.20
N ASN A 7 11.01 -1.34 -12.59
CA ASN A 7 11.36 -0.32 -11.60
C ASN A 7 12.00 -0.93 -10.34
N ALA A 8 11.46 -2.07 -9.87
CA ALA A 8 12.03 -2.81 -8.77
C ALA A 8 13.44 -3.33 -9.10
N ALA A 9 13.66 -3.83 -10.32
CA ALA A 9 15.00 -4.25 -10.75
C ALA A 9 16.00 -3.07 -10.79
N PHE A 10 15.56 -1.88 -11.20
CA PHE A 10 16.40 -0.68 -11.13
C PHE A 10 16.69 -0.25 -9.70
N GLU A 11 15.70 -0.33 -8.80
CA GLU A 11 15.91 -0.09 -7.38
C GLU A 11 16.89 -1.11 -6.76
N ASP A 12 16.80 -2.37 -7.17
CA ASP A 12 17.72 -3.44 -6.75
C ASP A 12 19.17 -3.11 -7.16
N CYS A 13 19.40 -2.63 -8.38
CA CYS A 13 20.73 -2.20 -8.82
C CYS A 13 21.30 -1.08 -7.94
N VAL A 14 20.49 -0.08 -7.58
CA VAL A 14 20.91 1.03 -6.72
C VAL A 14 21.29 0.51 -5.33
N VAL A 15 20.44 -0.31 -4.71
CA VAL A 15 20.72 -0.83 -3.35
C VAL A 15 21.92 -1.78 -3.34
N LEU A 16 22.12 -2.55 -4.40
CA LEU A 16 23.31 -3.41 -4.54
C LEU A 16 24.59 -2.56 -4.63
N ASP A 17 24.58 -1.50 -5.44
CA ASP A 17 25.70 -0.57 -5.56
C ASP A 17 26.04 0.09 -4.21
N GLU A 18 25.02 0.57 -3.49
CA GLU A 18 25.18 1.11 -2.14
C GLU A 18 25.81 0.10 -1.17
N CYS A 19 25.34 -1.15 -1.17
CA CYS A 19 25.91 -2.20 -0.30
C CYS A 19 27.35 -2.56 -0.68
N LEU A 20 27.69 -2.59 -1.97
CA LEU A 20 29.06 -2.83 -2.43
C LEU A 20 30.00 -1.68 -2.04
N ALA A 21 29.51 -0.43 -2.07
CA ALA A 21 30.26 0.74 -1.63
C ALA A 21 30.44 0.78 -0.09
N GLU A 22 29.45 0.31 0.67
CA GLU A 22 29.50 0.25 2.15
C GLU A 22 30.48 -0.83 2.65
N PHE A 23 30.64 -1.94 1.91
CA PHE A 23 31.50 -3.06 2.26
C PHE A 23 32.50 -3.42 1.14
N PRO A 24 33.45 -2.52 0.80
CA PRO A 24 34.31 -2.66 -0.39
C PRO A 24 35.22 -3.90 -0.35
N ASP A 25 35.69 -4.28 0.85
CA ASP A 25 36.59 -5.42 1.06
C ASP A 25 35.86 -6.69 1.52
N ASN A 26 34.53 -6.65 1.66
CA ASN A 26 33.75 -7.78 2.15
C ASN A 26 32.46 -7.98 1.33
N ARG A 27 32.63 -8.62 0.17
CA ARG A 27 31.54 -8.95 -0.76
C ARG A 27 30.46 -9.83 -0.14
N GLU A 28 30.85 -10.78 0.71
CA GLU A 28 29.88 -11.66 1.39
C GLU A 28 28.92 -10.84 2.25
N ARG A 29 29.47 -9.90 3.04
CA ARG A 29 28.67 -8.98 3.83
C ARG A 29 27.82 -8.04 2.97
N ALA A 30 28.38 -7.50 1.88
CA ALA A 30 27.62 -6.66 0.94
C ALA A 30 26.38 -7.39 0.40
N PHE A 31 26.53 -8.64 -0.03
CA PHE A 31 25.41 -9.43 -0.54
C PHE A 31 24.41 -9.81 0.54
N ALA A 32 24.86 -10.12 1.76
CA ALA A 32 23.97 -10.39 2.89
C ALA A 32 23.11 -9.16 3.24
N GLU A 33 23.71 -7.97 3.26
CA GLU A 33 23.01 -6.71 3.50
C GLU A 33 22.04 -6.34 2.38
N TYR A 34 22.46 -6.49 1.12
CA TYR A 34 21.58 -6.32 -0.04
C TYR A 34 20.35 -7.23 0.07
N PHE A 35 20.56 -8.52 0.36
CA PHE A 35 19.46 -9.47 0.52
C PHE A 35 18.53 -9.06 1.65
N SER A 36 19.07 -8.67 2.82
CA SER A 36 18.28 -8.22 3.97
C SER A 36 17.43 -6.99 3.63
N ARG A 37 17.99 -5.99 2.95
CA ARG A 37 17.30 -4.73 2.58
C ARG A 37 16.22 -4.93 1.51
N ARG A 38 16.43 -5.86 0.57
CA ARG A 38 15.55 -6.03 -0.60
C ARG A 38 14.51 -7.13 -0.45
N LYS A 39 14.79 -8.22 0.29
CA LYS A 39 13.91 -9.39 0.32
C LYS A 39 12.47 -9.05 0.72
N GLU A 40 12.29 -8.32 1.83
CA GLU A 40 10.96 -7.94 2.32
C GLU A 40 10.19 -7.10 1.29
N ASN A 41 10.88 -6.18 0.60
CA ASN A 41 10.28 -5.30 -0.40
C ASN A 41 9.94 -6.04 -1.71
N ALA A 42 10.80 -6.96 -2.13
CA ALA A 42 10.55 -7.82 -3.29
C ALA A 42 9.35 -8.74 -3.07
N ASP A 43 9.26 -9.35 -1.88
CA ASP A 43 8.12 -10.18 -1.49
C ASP A 43 6.81 -9.38 -1.45
N ALA A 44 6.83 -8.22 -0.77
CA ALA A 44 5.67 -7.35 -0.70
C ALA A 44 5.19 -6.92 -2.10
N LEU A 45 6.12 -6.59 -3.01
CA LEU A 45 5.75 -6.24 -4.37
C LEU A 45 5.16 -7.42 -5.15
N ALA A 46 5.69 -8.63 -4.94
CA ALA A 46 5.16 -9.85 -5.55
C ALA A 46 3.72 -10.12 -5.09
N ASP A 47 3.46 -9.99 -3.79
CA ASP A 47 2.12 -10.15 -3.21
C ASP A 47 1.16 -9.09 -3.76
N LEU A 48 1.54 -7.81 -3.74
CA LEU A 48 0.76 -6.72 -4.34
C LEU A 48 0.47 -6.98 -5.83
N ALA A 49 1.42 -7.54 -6.56
CA ALA A 49 1.29 -7.84 -7.97
C ALA A 49 0.29 -9.00 -8.23
N VAL A 50 0.19 -9.97 -7.32
CA VAL A 50 -0.80 -11.07 -7.34
C VAL A 50 -2.18 -10.56 -6.91
N GLU A 51 -2.26 -9.76 -5.86
CA GLU A 51 -3.51 -9.14 -5.44
C GLU A 51 -4.12 -8.27 -6.55
N ASN A 52 -3.28 -7.45 -7.20
CA ASN A 52 -3.73 -6.62 -8.32
C ASN A 52 -4.16 -7.46 -9.53
N PHE A 53 -3.53 -8.63 -9.76
CA PHE A 53 -3.98 -9.55 -10.80
C PHE A 53 -5.40 -10.06 -10.53
N ILE A 54 -5.64 -10.56 -9.32
CA ILE A 54 -6.95 -11.07 -8.90
C ILE A 54 -7.98 -9.95 -8.97
N GLU A 55 -7.62 -8.74 -8.54
CA GLU A 55 -8.48 -7.57 -8.64
C GLU A 55 -8.84 -7.22 -10.09
N MET A 56 -7.85 -7.18 -10.98
CA MET A 56 -8.10 -6.84 -12.39
C MET A 56 -8.89 -7.92 -13.13
N ARG A 57 -8.63 -9.19 -12.83
CA ARG A 57 -9.32 -10.35 -13.43
C ARG A 57 -10.78 -10.43 -12.99
N ASP A 58 -11.03 -10.32 -11.68
CA ASP A 58 -12.33 -10.68 -11.11
C ASP A 58 -13.20 -9.46 -10.74
N LYS A 59 -12.61 -8.28 -10.59
CA LYS A 59 -13.27 -7.12 -9.94
C LYS A 59 -13.28 -5.83 -10.75
N THR A 60 -12.79 -5.80 -11.99
CA THR A 60 -12.82 -4.61 -12.85
C THR A 60 -14.25 -4.08 -13.10
N ALA A 61 -15.27 -4.96 -13.11
CA ALA A 61 -16.68 -4.56 -13.16
C ALA A 61 -17.32 -4.26 -11.79
N SER A 62 -16.62 -4.50 -10.68
CA SER A 62 -17.16 -4.44 -9.31
C SER A 62 -17.52 -3.01 -8.87
N ARG A 63 -18.76 -2.82 -8.43
CA ARG A 63 -19.24 -1.56 -7.85
C ARG A 63 -18.49 -1.20 -6.57
N LYS A 64 -18.13 -2.20 -5.75
CA LYS A 64 -17.35 -2.01 -4.52
C LYS A 64 -15.97 -1.44 -4.80
N PHE A 65 -15.31 -1.94 -5.84
CA PHE A 65 -13.99 -1.46 -6.24
C PHE A 65 -14.01 0.01 -6.68
N ARG A 66 -14.97 0.37 -7.54
CA ARG A 66 -15.16 1.77 -7.95
C ARG A 66 -15.49 2.69 -6.77
N ALA A 67 -16.29 2.22 -5.82
CA ALA A 67 -16.60 2.97 -4.60
C ALA A 67 -15.36 3.19 -3.74
N LYS A 68 -14.52 2.15 -3.54
CA LYS A 68 -13.24 2.27 -2.82
C LYS A 68 -12.34 3.30 -3.49
N LYS A 69 -12.14 3.23 -4.81
CA LYS A 69 -11.31 4.20 -5.55
C LYS A 69 -11.82 5.64 -5.42
N LYS A 70 -13.13 5.86 -5.47
CA LYS A 70 -13.71 7.19 -5.24
C LYS A 70 -13.47 7.68 -3.82
N LEU A 71 -13.60 6.80 -2.83
CA LEU A 71 -13.30 7.11 -1.44
C LEU A 71 -11.82 7.44 -1.24
N ASP A 72 -10.91 6.65 -1.82
CA ASP A 72 -9.46 6.89 -1.76
C ASP A 72 -9.10 8.27 -2.33
N HIS A 73 -9.64 8.63 -3.50
CA HIS A 73 -9.41 9.96 -4.09
C HIS A 73 -10.01 11.10 -3.27
N LEU A 74 -11.19 10.89 -2.68
CA LEU A 74 -11.80 11.87 -1.79
C LEU A 74 -10.92 12.09 -0.54
N LEU A 75 -10.46 11.01 0.08
CA LEU A 75 -9.62 11.06 1.28
C LEU A 75 -8.26 11.68 0.98
N GLU A 76 -7.64 11.35 -0.15
CA GLU A 76 -6.39 11.98 -0.61
C GLU A 76 -6.54 13.50 -0.75
N GLY A 77 -7.66 13.96 -1.33
CA GLY A 77 -7.95 15.40 -1.48
C GLY A 77 -8.29 16.10 -0.17
N LEU A 78 -9.01 15.44 0.75
CA LEU A 78 -9.42 16.03 2.03
C LEU A 78 -8.32 15.98 3.10
N LEU A 79 -7.42 14.99 3.03
CA LEU A 79 -6.40 14.72 4.04
C LEU A 79 -5.00 14.64 3.41
N PRO A 80 -4.54 15.69 2.72
CA PRO A 80 -3.24 15.68 2.06
C PRO A 80 -2.11 15.46 3.06
N GLY A 81 -1.12 14.65 2.68
CA GLY A 81 0.01 14.26 3.54
C GLY A 81 -0.34 13.17 4.58
N MET A 82 -1.60 13.04 4.98
CA MET A 82 -2.05 12.02 5.92
C MET A 82 -2.53 10.75 5.22
N TYR A 83 -3.43 10.87 4.24
CA TYR A 83 -3.92 9.75 3.46
C TYR A 83 -3.25 9.71 2.08
N LEU A 84 -2.55 8.63 1.78
CA LEU A 84 -1.92 8.43 0.48
C LEU A 84 -2.36 7.08 -0.09
N PRO A 85 -3.06 7.03 -1.24
CA PRO A 85 -3.49 5.77 -1.82
C PRO A 85 -2.31 4.84 -2.11
N LEU A 86 -2.50 3.53 -1.95
CA LEU A 86 -1.46 2.52 -2.18
C LEU A 86 -0.82 2.64 -3.56
N TYR A 87 -1.64 2.86 -4.60
CA TYR A 87 -1.16 3.05 -5.95
C TYR A 87 -0.19 4.23 -6.07
N THR A 88 -0.52 5.35 -5.43
CA THR A 88 0.33 6.55 -5.39
C THR A 88 1.63 6.26 -4.67
N MET A 89 1.59 5.58 -3.51
CA MET A 89 2.79 5.19 -2.76
C MET A 89 3.74 4.33 -3.61
N VAL A 90 3.21 3.30 -4.27
CA VAL A 90 4.02 2.35 -5.04
C VAL A 90 4.54 2.94 -6.36
N THR A 91 3.77 3.82 -7.00
CA THR A 91 4.04 4.27 -8.37
C THR A 91 4.77 5.60 -8.44
N PHE A 92 4.52 6.50 -7.50
CA PHE A 92 4.99 7.90 -7.58
C PHE A 92 5.89 8.31 -6.41
N THR A 93 6.31 7.35 -5.57
CA THR A 93 7.24 7.60 -4.46
C THR A 93 8.33 6.54 -4.41
N ARG A 94 9.30 6.71 -3.51
CA ARG A 94 10.31 5.70 -3.16
C ARG A 94 10.06 5.12 -1.75
N ILE A 95 8.82 5.14 -1.27
CA ILE A 95 8.46 4.46 -0.03
C ILE A 95 8.69 2.96 -0.24
N PRO A 96 9.41 2.25 0.68
CA PRO A 96 9.64 0.82 0.54
C PRO A 96 8.32 0.05 0.37
N TYR A 97 8.25 -0.89 -0.57
CA TYR A 97 7.01 -1.61 -0.91
C TYR A 97 6.33 -2.24 0.30
N ALA A 98 7.09 -2.85 1.21
CA ALA A 98 6.55 -3.44 2.44
C ALA A 98 5.93 -2.38 3.36
N THR A 99 6.55 -1.20 3.43
CA THR A 99 6.03 -0.06 4.20
C THR A 99 4.75 0.49 3.57
N ALA A 100 4.72 0.63 2.23
CA ALA A 100 3.52 1.07 1.51
C ALA A 100 2.35 0.11 1.73
N ALA A 101 2.58 -1.21 1.65
CA ALA A 101 1.57 -2.23 1.91
C ALA A 101 1.03 -2.15 3.36
N ARG A 102 1.93 -2.06 4.36
CA ARG A 102 1.52 -1.92 5.77
C ARG A 102 0.73 -0.63 6.01
N ARG A 103 1.17 0.50 5.44
CA ARG A 103 0.47 1.78 5.57
C ARG A 103 -0.92 1.71 4.93
N ALA A 104 -1.05 1.09 3.77
CA ALA A 104 -2.35 0.90 3.13
C ALA A 104 -3.30 0.04 3.98
N TYR A 105 -2.80 -1.04 4.58
CA TYR A 105 -3.59 -1.87 5.49
C TYR A 105 -4.09 -1.08 6.71
N VAL A 106 -3.24 -0.26 7.33
CA VAL A 106 -3.64 0.59 8.46
C VAL A 106 -4.66 1.64 8.03
N GLN A 107 -4.43 2.30 6.89
CA GLN A 107 -5.36 3.27 6.31
C GLN A 107 -6.74 2.65 6.08
N ASP A 108 -6.80 1.48 5.44
CA ASP A 108 -8.06 0.75 5.21
C ASP A 108 -8.77 0.45 6.53
N ARG A 109 -8.05 -0.02 7.55
CA ARG A 109 -8.64 -0.31 8.88
C ARG A 109 -9.22 0.92 9.54
N VAL A 110 -8.50 2.04 9.52
CA VAL A 110 -8.97 3.29 10.14
C VAL A 110 -10.21 3.81 9.40
N VAL A 111 -10.19 3.80 8.07
CA VAL A 111 -11.31 4.26 7.24
C VAL A 111 -12.55 3.41 7.50
N TYR A 112 -12.45 2.08 7.39
CA TYR A 112 -13.61 1.20 7.59
C TYR A 112 -14.10 1.20 9.04
N GLY A 113 -13.18 1.27 10.02
CA GLY A 113 -13.54 1.40 11.43
C GLY A 113 -14.32 2.69 11.72
N THR A 114 -13.87 3.81 11.16
CA THR A 114 -14.54 5.11 11.30
C THR A 114 -15.92 5.09 10.64
N LEU A 115 -16.03 4.55 9.42
CA LEU A 115 -17.31 4.42 8.72
C LEU A 115 -18.31 3.55 9.51
N ALA A 116 -17.86 2.41 10.04
CA ALA A 116 -18.71 1.54 10.86
C ALA A 116 -19.20 2.28 12.14
N PHE A 117 -18.30 3.01 12.81
CA PHE A 117 -18.64 3.79 13.99
C PHE A 117 -19.68 4.89 13.69
N LEU A 118 -19.52 5.63 12.59
CA LEU A 118 -20.48 6.65 12.17
C LEU A 118 -21.86 6.05 11.86
N VAL A 119 -21.90 4.88 11.22
CA VAL A 119 -23.17 4.16 10.94
C VAL A 119 -23.85 3.75 12.25
N LEU A 120 -23.10 3.26 13.24
CA LEU A 120 -23.66 2.89 14.55
C LEU A 120 -24.23 4.09 15.29
N ILE A 121 -23.53 5.23 15.29
CA ILE A 121 -24.04 6.48 15.88
C ILE A 121 -25.33 6.93 15.19
N ALA A 122 -25.35 6.92 13.85
CA ALA A 122 -26.54 7.33 13.10
C ALA A 122 -27.74 6.41 13.38
N ALA A 123 -27.51 5.10 13.44
CA ALA A 123 -28.55 4.13 13.80
C ALA A 123 -29.08 4.36 15.22
N PHE A 124 -28.18 4.59 16.19
CA PHE A 124 -28.58 4.89 17.57
C PHE A 124 -29.41 6.18 17.67
N ALA A 125 -28.98 7.25 16.98
CA ALA A 125 -29.71 8.52 16.94
C ALA A 125 -31.11 8.35 16.30
N MET A 126 -31.20 7.58 15.21
CA MET A 126 -32.47 7.29 14.54
C MET A 126 -33.43 6.50 15.45
N ILE A 127 -32.92 5.49 16.16
CA ILE A 127 -33.71 4.72 17.13
C ILE A 127 -34.22 5.64 18.25
N ARG A 128 -33.38 6.52 18.80
CA ARG A 128 -33.82 7.48 19.83
C ARG A 128 -34.89 8.44 19.30
N PHE A 129 -34.77 8.89 18.05
CA PHE A 129 -35.75 9.79 17.42
C PHE A 129 -37.09 9.09 17.13
N ILE A 130 -37.11 7.78 16.89
CA ILE A 130 -38.36 7.03 16.68
C ILE A 130 -39.07 6.72 18.01
N ILE A 131 -38.31 6.56 19.09
CA ILE A 131 -38.84 6.21 20.43
C ILE A 131 -39.41 7.43 21.18
N TRP A 132 -39.00 8.65 20.82
CA TRP A 132 -39.47 9.92 21.40
C TRP A 132 -40.39 10.66 20.44
#